data_AF-A0AAN0JG99-F1
#
_entry.id   AF-A0AAN0JG99-F1
#
_cell.length_a   1.000
_cell.length_b   1.000
_cell.length_c   1.000
_cell.angle_alpha   90.00
_cell.angle_beta   90.00
_cell.angle_gamma   90.00
#
_symmetry.space_group_name_H-M   'P 1'
#
loop_
_entity.id
_entity.type
_entity.pdbx_description
1 polymer ?
#
loop_
_entity_poly.entity_id
_entity_poly.type
_entity_poly.pdbx_seq_one_letter_code
_entity_poly.pdbx_strand_id
1 'polypeptide(L)'
;MRSKLGSTFFRVRRIFKSKKNVLDIDEVKEFISDCFSDLKPQLSDNTTIGEVLDVLKRKCNITDISPLEDLASEFNIEEAEPIIKAFKEEAKDFCKLVSVSLCLGEKLQAVATPSRLLCETVVFVFNWDPDECTLQDINDVLFELEPLNRFKYRLQVDKVGTDQSVAVTCYCPAECTGSLIMTVLQKIKILQKRKLNKFILGNCTVWDIYATRVLSEDTDHVKDLLIADLEAAPRDRNKRMMELRTLSENRLKEIEALQKNLVQNEELICKLQSQVSSLEERENQNLKETEGI
;
A
#
# COMPACT_ATOMS: atom_id res chain seq x y z
N MET A 1 -8.60 -22.36 5.24
CA MET A 1 -8.61 -20.94 5.67
C MET A 1 -9.26 -19.96 4.70
N ARG A 2 -8.93 -19.90 3.40
CA ARG A 2 -9.54 -18.93 2.46
C ARG A 2 -11.08 -18.90 2.50
N SER A 3 -11.74 -20.06 2.49
CA SER A 3 -13.21 -20.14 2.62
C SER A 3 -13.72 -19.61 3.96
N LYS A 4 -12.97 -19.85 5.05
CA LYS A 4 -13.33 -19.37 6.39
C LYS A 4 -13.24 -17.86 6.46
N LEU A 5 -12.15 -17.28 5.95
CA LEU A 5 -11.99 -15.83 5.81
C LEU A 5 -13.14 -15.22 5.03
N GLY A 6 -13.51 -15.82 3.89
CA GLY A 6 -14.65 -15.38 3.09
C GLY A 6 -15.97 -15.41 3.87
N SER A 7 -16.24 -16.50 4.59
CA SER A 7 -17.42 -16.64 5.45
C SER A 7 -17.46 -15.62 6.59
N THR A 8 -16.34 -15.43 7.29
CA THR A 8 -16.20 -14.43 8.37
C THR A 8 -16.50 -13.03 7.84
N PHE A 9 -15.85 -12.61 6.74
CA PHE A 9 -16.10 -11.32 6.12
C PHE A 9 -17.55 -11.14 5.67
N PHE A 10 -18.15 -12.18 5.09
CA PHE A 10 -19.55 -12.13 4.67
C PHE A 10 -20.50 -11.91 5.85
N ARG A 11 -20.30 -12.64 6.95
CA ARG A 11 -21.13 -12.54 8.16
C ARG A 11 -20.97 -11.19 8.85
N VAL A 12 -19.73 -10.74 9.07
CA VAL A 12 -19.45 -9.43 9.69
C VAL A 12 -20.00 -8.30 8.81
N ARG A 13 -19.80 -8.35 7.50
CA ARG A 13 -20.38 -7.36 6.57
C ARG A 13 -21.90 -7.28 6.68
N ARG A 14 -22.58 -8.42 6.84
CA ARG A 14 -24.04 -8.44 7.00
C ARG A 14 -24.46 -7.73 8.29
N ILE A 15 -23.69 -7.86 9.36
CA ILE A 15 -23.92 -7.14 10.63
C ILE A 15 -23.75 -5.64 10.42
N PHE A 16 -22.62 -5.20 9.85
CA PHE A 16 -22.37 -3.79 9.53
C PHE A 16 -23.48 -3.20 8.64
N LYS A 17 -23.91 -3.92 7.61
CA LYS A 17 -25.02 -3.50 6.74
C LYS A 17 -26.36 -3.36 7.48
N SER A 18 -26.60 -4.19 8.51
CA SER A 18 -27.80 -4.07 9.34
C SER A 18 -27.78 -2.84 10.26
N LYS A 19 -26.59 -2.31 10.54
CA LYS A 19 -26.35 -1.11 11.37
C LYS A 19 -26.22 0.17 10.54
N LYS A 20 -26.53 0.14 9.24
CA LYS A 20 -26.37 1.27 8.30
C LYS A 20 -27.14 2.56 8.69
N ASN A 21 -28.15 2.45 9.54
CA ASN A 21 -28.93 3.60 10.00
C ASN A 21 -28.29 4.29 11.22
N VAL A 22 -27.26 3.66 11.81
CA VAL A 22 -26.54 4.14 12.99
C VAL A 22 -25.11 4.52 12.63
N LEU A 23 -24.49 3.79 11.70
CA LEU A 23 -23.14 4.05 11.23
C LEU A 23 -23.12 5.13 10.15
N ASP A 24 -22.36 6.19 10.40
CA ASP A 24 -21.98 7.13 9.35
C ASP A 24 -20.87 6.51 8.49
N ILE A 25 -21.07 6.51 7.17
CA ILE A 25 -20.10 5.99 6.23
C ILE A 25 -18.83 6.84 6.19
N ASP A 26 -18.95 8.16 6.37
CA ASP A 26 -17.81 9.06 6.28
C ASP A 26 -16.93 8.95 7.53
N GLU A 27 -17.52 8.74 8.71
CA GLU A 27 -16.76 8.39 9.93
C GLU A 27 -16.01 7.06 9.77
N VAL A 28 -16.65 6.04 9.18
CA VAL A 28 -16.00 4.75 8.91
C VAL A 28 -14.84 4.91 7.92
N LYS A 29 -14.99 5.73 6.88
CA LYS A 29 -13.91 6.04 5.92
C LYS A 29 -12.78 6.81 6.59
N GLU A 30 -13.09 7.78 7.44
CA GLU A 30 -12.11 8.59 8.17
C GLU A 30 -11.27 7.70 9.09
N PHE A 31 -11.91 6.88 9.92
CA PHE A 31 -11.21 5.93 10.80
C PHE A 31 -10.28 4.99 10.02
N ILE A 32 -10.75 4.42 8.91
CA ILE A 32 -9.92 3.54 8.07
C ILE A 32 -8.76 4.33 7.43
N SER A 33 -9.00 5.57 7.01
CA SER A 33 -7.96 6.42 6.41
C SER A 33 -6.89 6.81 7.43
N ASP A 34 -7.27 7.06 8.68
CA ASP A 34 -6.34 7.38 9.76
C ASP A 34 -5.51 6.17 10.18
N CYS A 35 -6.13 4.98 10.21
CA CYS A 35 -5.42 3.73 10.45
C CYS A 35 -4.54 3.31 9.26
N PHE A 36 -4.97 3.60 8.03
CA PHE A 36 -4.37 3.13 6.78
C PHE A 36 -4.39 4.22 5.71
N SER A 37 -3.46 5.17 5.82
CA SER A 37 -3.33 6.33 4.94
C SER A 37 -3.28 5.97 3.45
N ASP A 38 -2.72 4.82 3.10
CA ASP A 38 -2.61 4.33 1.72
C ASP A 38 -3.94 3.85 1.10
N LEU A 39 -4.97 3.62 1.92
CA LEU A 39 -6.32 3.29 1.46
C LEU A 39 -7.17 4.51 1.14
N LYS A 40 -6.79 5.71 1.60
CA LYS A 40 -7.55 6.95 1.41
C LYS A 40 -7.99 7.20 -0.03
N PRO A 41 -7.15 7.01 -1.08
CA PRO A 41 -7.57 7.20 -2.47
C PRO A 41 -8.62 6.19 -2.96
N GLN A 42 -8.74 5.05 -2.29
CA GLN A 42 -9.66 3.97 -2.67
C GLN A 42 -11.02 4.11 -1.97
N LEU A 43 -11.08 4.93 -0.91
CA LEU A 43 -12.26 5.13 -0.06
C LEU A 43 -13.13 6.30 -0.54
N SER A 44 -12.58 7.26 -1.30
CA SER A 44 -13.27 8.49 -1.71
C SER A 44 -14.59 8.21 -2.44
N ASP A 45 -14.58 7.23 -3.33
CA ASP A 45 -15.69 6.96 -4.26
C ASP A 45 -16.67 5.90 -3.71
N ASN A 46 -16.42 5.35 -2.51
CA ASN A 46 -17.29 4.33 -1.94
C ASN A 46 -18.57 4.95 -1.36
N THR A 47 -19.71 4.37 -1.71
CA THR A 47 -21.03 4.85 -1.32
C THR A 47 -21.72 3.95 -0.32
N THR A 48 -21.20 2.74 -0.10
CA THR A 48 -21.76 1.80 0.88
C THR A 48 -20.71 1.28 1.87
N ILE A 49 -21.14 1.02 3.12
CA ILE A 49 -20.31 0.33 4.13
C ILE A 49 -19.75 -0.99 3.60
N GLY A 50 -20.50 -1.68 2.74
CA GLY A 50 -20.03 -2.93 2.13
C GLY A 50 -18.79 -2.73 1.25
N GLU A 51 -18.77 -1.67 0.44
CA GLU A 51 -17.64 -1.30 -0.41
C GLU A 51 -16.44 -0.85 0.43
N VAL A 52 -16.69 -0.05 1.47
CA VAL A 52 -15.65 0.38 2.41
C VAL A 52 -14.99 -0.82 3.10
N LEU A 53 -15.77 -1.82 3.52
CA LEU A 53 -15.26 -3.07 4.08
C LEU A 53 -14.50 -3.93 3.04
N ASP A 54 -14.85 -3.85 1.76
CA ASP A 54 -14.07 -4.50 0.68
C ASP A 54 -12.69 -3.87 0.50
N VAL A 55 -12.58 -2.54 0.70
CA VAL A 55 -11.29 -1.84 0.71
C VAL A 55 -10.49 -2.24 1.94
N LEU A 56 -11.09 -2.23 3.14
CA LEU A 56 -10.42 -2.65 4.39
C LEU A 56 -9.90 -4.09 4.32
N LYS A 57 -10.63 -4.99 3.64
CA LYS A 57 -10.23 -6.39 3.44
C LYS A 57 -8.83 -6.51 2.80
N ARG A 58 -8.36 -5.49 2.07
CA ARG A 58 -7.00 -5.45 1.49
C ARG A 58 -5.88 -5.41 2.54
N LYS A 59 -6.20 -5.01 3.77
CA LYS A 59 -5.28 -5.03 4.92
C LYS A 59 -5.36 -6.32 5.73
N CYS A 60 -6.24 -7.25 5.36
CA CYS A 60 -6.36 -8.55 6.00
C CYS A 60 -5.65 -9.63 5.18
N ASN A 61 -5.30 -10.72 5.85
CA ASN A 61 -4.77 -11.93 5.23
C ASN A 61 -5.49 -13.18 5.78
N ILE A 62 -5.12 -14.37 5.32
CA ILE A 62 -5.83 -15.61 5.70
C ILE A 62 -5.64 -16.01 7.16
N THR A 63 -4.72 -15.37 7.88
CA THR A 63 -4.38 -15.65 9.28
C THR A 63 -4.62 -14.45 10.20
N ASP A 64 -4.75 -13.25 9.65
CA ASP A 64 -4.91 -12.00 10.39
C ASP A 64 -6.05 -11.16 9.80
N ILE A 65 -7.04 -10.92 10.65
CA ILE A 65 -8.19 -10.05 10.37
C ILE A 65 -8.30 -8.92 11.40
N SER A 66 -7.22 -8.59 12.10
CA SER A 66 -7.19 -7.52 13.09
C SER A 66 -7.74 -6.18 12.55
N PRO A 67 -7.59 -5.77 11.26
CA PRO A 67 -8.25 -4.54 10.79
C PRO A 67 -9.78 -4.56 10.94
N LEU A 68 -10.38 -5.74 10.74
CA LEU A 68 -11.82 -5.92 10.89
C LEU A 68 -12.24 -5.92 12.37
N GLU A 69 -11.38 -6.41 13.26
CA GLU A 69 -11.56 -6.38 14.71
C GLU A 69 -11.47 -4.95 15.26
N ASP A 70 -10.42 -4.21 14.89
CA ASP A 70 -10.24 -2.81 15.30
C ASP A 70 -11.44 -1.97 14.87
N LEU A 71 -11.92 -2.17 13.64
CA LEU A 71 -13.12 -1.50 13.15
C LEU A 71 -14.38 -1.90 13.93
N ALA A 72 -14.58 -3.19 14.20
CA ALA A 72 -15.75 -3.65 14.96
C ALA A 72 -15.73 -3.09 16.39
N SER A 73 -14.55 -3.00 17.01
CA SER A 73 -14.37 -2.44 18.34
C SER A 73 -14.65 -0.93 18.37
N GLU A 74 -14.09 -0.16 17.42
CA GLU A 74 -14.29 1.30 17.37
C GLU A 74 -15.77 1.68 17.28
N PHE A 75 -16.50 0.97 16.43
CA PHE A 75 -17.92 1.23 16.19
C PHE A 75 -18.86 0.42 17.11
N ASN A 76 -18.33 -0.20 18.17
CA ASN A 76 -19.08 -0.97 19.17
C ASN A 76 -20.03 -2.02 18.54
N ILE A 77 -19.54 -2.76 17.54
CA ILE A 77 -20.28 -3.82 16.84
C ILE A 77 -20.09 -5.15 17.56
N GLU A 78 -20.67 -5.24 18.76
CA GLU A 78 -20.56 -6.41 19.66
C GLU A 78 -20.97 -7.72 18.97
N GLU A 79 -21.94 -7.68 18.04
CA GLU A 79 -22.40 -8.90 17.35
C GLU A 79 -21.33 -9.51 16.43
N ALA A 80 -20.32 -8.73 16.02
CA ALA A 80 -19.21 -9.20 15.18
C ALA A 80 -18.10 -9.89 16.00
N GLU A 81 -17.93 -9.53 17.27
CA GLU A 81 -16.87 -10.04 18.15
C GLU A 81 -16.78 -11.58 18.21
N PRO A 82 -17.87 -12.34 18.48
CA PRO A 82 -17.76 -13.80 18.57
C PRO A 82 -17.35 -14.43 17.23
N ILE A 83 -17.70 -13.82 16.10
CA ILE A 83 -17.36 -14.30 14.76
C ILE A 83 -15.87 -14.07 14.48
N ILE A 84 -15.37 -12.89 14.85
CA ILE A 84 -13.96 -12.51 14.70
C ILE A 84 -13.09 -13.36 15.62
N LYS A 85 -13.48 -13.52 16.88
CA LYS A 85 -12.76 -14.35 17.86
C LYS A 85 -12.64 -15.80 17.41
N ALA A 86 -13.73 -16.41 16.96
CA ALA A 86 -13.71 -17.78 16.44
C ALA A 86 -12.77 -17.93 15.23
N PHE A 87 -12.73 -16.93 14.34
CA PHE A 87 -11.76 -16.95 13.24
C PHE A 87 -10.32 -16.84 13.74
N LYS A 88 -10.03 -15.95 14.69
CA LYS A 88 -8.67 -15.75 15.23
C LYS A 88 -8.15 -17.02 15.92
N GLU A 89 -9.01 -17.73 16.65
CA GLU A 89 -8.68 -19.02 17.27
C GLU A 89 -8.32 -20.06 16.20
N GLU A 90 -9.17 -20.23 15.18
CA GLU A 90 -8.89 -21.15 14.07
C GLU A 90 -7.64 -20.77 13.26
N ALA A 91 -7.43 -19.47 13.04
CA ALA A 91 -6.24 -18.96 12.36
C ALA A 91 -4.97 -19.22 13.15
N LYS A 92 -5.01 -19.06 14.47
CA LYS A 92 -3.89 -19.37 15.37
C LYS A 92 -3.53 -20.85 15.32
N ASP A 93 -4.53 -21.74 15.36
CA ASP A 93 -4.29 -23.18 15.29
C ASP A 93 -3.79 -23.59 13.90
N PHE A 94 -4.34 -22.99 12.84
CA PHE A 94 -3.82 -23.15 11.48
C PHE A 94 -2.34 -22.73 11.37
N CYS A 95 -1.95 -21.58 11.94
CA CYS A 95 -0.57 -21.11 11.89
C CYS A 95 0.42 -22.06 12.56
N LYS A 96 0.02 -22.72 13.65
CA LYS A 96 0.86 -23.68 14.37
C LYS A 96 1.01 -25.02 13.64
N LEU A 97 0.01 -25.41 12.85
CA LEU A 97 -0.02 -26.71 12.18
C LEU A 97 0.58 -26.69 10.77
N VAL A 98 0.49 -25.55 10.08
CA VAL A 98 0.92 -25.45 8.69
C VAL A 98 2.40 -25.10 8.61
N SER A 99 3.16 -26.00 7.99
CA SER A 99 4.56 -25.77 7.66
C SER A 99 4.70 -24.69 6.60
N VAL A 100 5.84 -24.01 6.61
CA VAL A 100 6.20 -22.99 5.63
C VAL A 100 6.31 -23.60 4.23
N SER A 101 6.72 -24.87 4.11
CA SER A 101 6.85 -25.59 2.83
C SER A 101 5.55 -25.66 2.06
N LEU A 102 4.41 -25.85 2.75
CA LEU A 102 3.08 -25.85 2.14
C LEU A 102 2.61 -24.47 1.68
N CYS A 103 3.30 -23.40 2.09
CA CYS A 103 2.97 -22.02 1.75
C CYS A 103 3.91 -21.41 0.70
N LEU A 104 4.91 -22.17 0.21
CA LEU A 104 5.87 -21.67 -0.76
C LEU A 104 5.19 -21.30 -2.09
N GLY A 105 5.40 -20.06 -2.55
CA GLY A 105 4.79 -19.51 -3.76
C GLY A 105 3.31 -19.14 -3.60
N GLU A 106 2.70 -19.42 -2.44
CA GLU A 106 1.32 -19.06 -2.16
C GLU A 106 1.21 -17.61 -1.67
N LYS A 107 0.18 -16.92 -2.16
CA LYS A 107 -0.17 -15.57 -1.69
C LYS A 107 -1.19 -15.68 -0.56
N LEU A 108 -0.81 -15.26 0.64
CA LEU A 108 -1.65 -15.41 1.83
C LEU A 108 -2.60 -14.23 2.07
N GLN A 109 -2.66 -13.23 1.19
CA GLN A 109 -3.61 -12.13 1.33
C GLN A 109 -5.06 -12.56 1.13
N ALA A 110 -5.94 -11.76 1.72
CA ALA A 110 -7.37 -11.79 1.45
C ALA A 110 -7.74 -11.29 0.05
N VAL A 111 -7.06 -10.25 -0.44
CA VAL A 111 -7.30 -9.57 -1.72
C VAL A 111 -5.95 -9.16 -2.33
N ALA A 112 -5.81 -9.24 -3.66
CA ALA A 112 -4.61 -8.75 -4.33
C ALA A 112 -4.52 -7.22 -4.19
N THR A 113 -3.49 -6.71 -3.52
CA THR A 113 -3.29 -5.26 -3.36
C THR A 113 -2.84 -4.60 -4.69
N PRO A 114 -3.59 -3.62 -5.23
CA PRO A 114 -3.29 -3.02 -6.52
C PRO A 114 -2.31 -1.83 -6.45
N SER A 115 -2.10 -1.21 -5.28
CA SER A 115 -1.24 -0.02 -5.13
C SER A 115 0.16 -0.38 -4.64
N ARG A 116 1.14 -0.39 -5.54
CA ARG A 116 2.59 -0.48 -5.21
C ARG A 116 3.28 0.89 -5.11
N LEU A 117 2.57 1.98 -5.44
CA LEU A 117 3.18 3.31 -5.56
C LEU A 117 3.39 3.99 -4.19
N LEU A 118 2.64 3.59 -3.16
CA LEU A 118 2.68 4.19 -1.82
C LEU A 118 3.35 3.29 -0.77
N CYS A 119 3.75 2.07 -1.15
CA CYS A 119 4.34 1.09 -0.25
C CYS A 119 5.68 0.61 -0.79
N GLU A 120 6.65 0.44 0.10
CA GLU A 120 7.91 -0.21 -0.21
C GLU A 120 7.81 -1.71 0.07
N THR A 121 8.52 -2.51 -0.73
CA THR A 121 8.60 -3.96 -0.51
C THR A 121 9.60 -4.23 0.60
N VAL A 122 9.28 -5.13 1.51
CA VAL A 122 10.13 -5.53 2.63
C VAL A 122 10.36 -7.02 2.50
N VAL A 123 11.61 -7.48 2.52
CA VAL A 123 11.93 -8.91 2.42
C VAL A 123 12.86 -9.31 3.54
N PHE A 124 12.45 -10.32 4.30
CA PHE A 124 13.28 -11.03 5.25
C PHE A 124 13.67 -12.38 4.67
N VAL A 125 14.97 -12.66 4.59
CA VAL A 125 15.49 -13.95 4.14
C VAL A 125 16.03 -14.69 5.36
N PHE A 126 15.37 -15.78 5.73
CA PHE A 126 15.78 -16.64 6.85
C PHE A 126 16.43 -17.91 6.35
N ASN A 127 17.48 -18.35 7.06
CA ASN A 127 18.07 -19.68 6.90
C ASN A 127 17.21 -20.73 7.62
N TRP A 128 15.98 -20.91 7.15
CA TRP A 128 15.00 -21.83 7.72
C TRP A 128 14.78 -23.00 6.78
N ASP A 129 14.73 -24.19 7.36
CA ASP A 129 14.15 -25.32 6.65
C ASP A 129 12.63 -25.12 6.59
N PRO A 130 12.03 -24.99 5.38
CA PRO A 130 10.60 -24.76 5.25
C PRO A 130 9.74 -25.91 5.79
N ASP A 131 10.29 -27.13 5.94
CA ASP A 131 9.58 -28.27 6.51
C ASP A 131 9.61 -28.30 8.04
N GLU A 132 10.61 -27.68 8.67
CA GLU A 132 10.75 -27.59 10.14
C GLU A 132 10.11 -26.33 10.74
N CYS A 133 9.85 -25.31 9.92
CA CYS A 133 9.24 -24.06 10.34
C CYS A 133 7.75 -24.01 10.00
N THR A 134 6.99 -23.28 10.82
CA THR A 134 5.55 -23.07 10.67
C THR A 134 5.22 -21.62 10.32
N LEU A 135 3.98 -21.36 9.90
CA LEU A 135 3.49 -19.98 9.76
C LEU A 135 3.51 -19.22 11.09
N GLN A 136 3.40 -19.91 12.22
CA GLN A 136 3.51 -19.28 13.53
C GLN A 136 4.91 -18.70 13.76
N ASP A 137 5.97 -19.37 13.31
CA ASP A 137 7.34 -18.84 13.42
C ASP A 137 7.52 -17.53 12.66
N ILE A 138 6.88 -17.41 11.48
CA ILE A 138 6.84 -16.16 10.72
C ILE A 138 6.11 -15.08 11.53
N ASN A 139 4.92 -15.40 12.06
CA ASN A 139 4.13 -14.46 12.85
C ASN A 139 4.88 -13.99 14.09
N ASP A 140 5.59 -14.87 14.79
CA ASP A 140 6.38 -14.52 15.98
C ASP A 140 7.49 -13.53 15.64
N VAL A 141 8.15 -13.70 14.48
CA VAL A 141 9.19 -12.76 14.04
C VAL A 141 8.60 -11.41 13.65
N LEU A 142 7.47 -11.40 12.95
CA LEU A 142 6.82 -10.14 12.57
C LEU A 142 6.25 -9.42 13.80
N PHE A 143 5.74 -10.17 14.79
CA PHE A 143 5.25 -9.64 16.05
C PHE A 143 6.34 -8.91 16.85
N GLU A 144 7.59 -9.38 16.77
CA GLU A 144 8.73 -8.70 17.39
C GLU A 144 9.01 -7.32 16.77
N LEU A 145 8.52 -7.03 15.57
CA LEU A 145 8.78 -5.79 14.84
C LEU A 145 7.57 -4.87 14.95
N GLU A 146 7.50 -4.08 16.03
CA GLU A 146 6.39 -3.15 16.33
C GLU A 146 5.92 -2.27 15.15
N PRO A 147 6.80 -1.69 14.30
CA PRO A 147 6.35 -0.98 13.13
C PRO A 147 5.53 -1.88 12.18
N LEU A 148 5.95 -3.13 11.97
CA LEU A 148 5.19 -4.08 11.15
C LEU A 148 3.88 -4.52 11.79
N ASN A 149 3.76 -4.50 13.12
CA ASN A 149 2.48 -4.74 13.79
C ASN A 149 1.45 -3.65 13.46
N ARG A 150 1.90 -2.41 13.22
CA ARG A 150 1.06 -1.32 12.71
C ARG A 150 0.82 -1.42 11.21
N PHE A 151 1.83 -1.83 10.44
CA PHE A 151 1.74 -1.95 8.99
C PHE A 151 1.31 -3.34 8.57
N LYS A 152 0.01 -3.59 8.66
CA LYS A 152 -0.61 -4.88 8.34
C LYS A 152 -0.27 -5.30 6.91
N TYR A 153 0.44 -6.42 6.84
CA TYR A 153 1.26 -6.82 5.71
C TYR A 153 0.60 -7.89 4.83
N ARG A 154 0.97 -7.85 3.55
CA ARG A 154 0.84 -8.98 2.63
C ARG A 154 1.94 -9.97 2.97
N LEU A 155 1.61 -11.17 3.45
CA LEU A 155 2.57 -12.25 3.60
C LEU A 155 2.69 -13.00 2.26
N GLN A 156 3.87 -12.99 1.66
CA GLN A 156 4.23 -13.89 0.57
C GLN A 156 5.49 -14.64 0.98
N VAL A 157 5.37 -15.97 1.01
CA VAL A 157 6.46 -16.87 1.37
C VAL A 157 7.01 -17.44 0.08
N ASP A 158 8.23 -17.08 -0.27
CA ASP A 158 8.91 -17.60 -1.46
C ASP A 158 10.15 -18.38 -1.05
N LYS A 159 10.51 -19.40 -1.85
CA LYS A 159 11.82 -20.05 -1.74
C LYS A 159 12.87 -19.15 -2.39
N VAL A 160 13.99 -18.92 -1.72
CA VAL A 160 15.12 -18.20 -2.32
C VAL A 160 16.16 -19.21 -2.79
N GLY A 161 16.19 -19.48 -4.10
CA GLY A 161 17.24 -20.28 -4.73
C GLY A 161 17.22 -21.78 -4.38
N THR A 162 18.39 -22.41 -4.51
CA THR A 162 18.65 -23.83 -4.22
C THR A 162 18.78 -24.13 -2.73
N ASP A 163 19.10 -23.10 -1.98
CA ASP A 163 19.47 -23.14 -0.57
C ASP A 163 18.15 -23.16 0.21
N GLN A 164 17.99 -24.04 1.19
CA GLN A 164 16.77 -24.15 2.01
C GLN A 164 16.57 -22.86 2.84
N SER A 165 16.14 -21.79 2.19
CA SER A 165 15.95 -20.46 2.76
C SER A 165 14.57 -19.95 2.42
N VAL A 166 13.95 -19.32 3.40
CA VAL A 166 12.59 -18.80 3.34
C VAL A 166 12.67 -17.29 3.20
N ALA A 167 12.17 -16.76 2.08
CA ALA A 167 11.88 -15.33 1.95
C ALA A 167 10.46 -15.05 2.41
N VAL A 168 10.36 -14.20 3.42
CA VAL A 168 9.11 -13.58 3.84
C VAL A 168 9.07 -12.18 3.25
N THR A 169 8.20 -12.00 2.26
CA THR A 169 7.96 -10.70 1.64
C THR A 169 6.73 -10.07 2.28
N CYS A 170 6.89 -8.83 2.74
CA CYS A 170 5.86 -7.93 3.23
C CYS A 170 5.96 -6.54 2.60
N TYR A 171 5.07 -5.64 3.01
CA TYR A 171 4.96 -4.29 2.44
C TYR A 171 4.72 -3.31 3.58
N CYS A 172 5.42 -2.18 3.57
CA CYS A 172 5.16 -1.09 4.50
C CYS A 172 4.88 0.20 3.74
N PRO A 173 4.03 1.10 4.26
CA PRO A 173 3.90 2.44 3.72
C PRO A 173 5.28 3.14 3.67
N ALA A 174 5.50 3.95 2.64
CA ALA A 174 6.79 4.60 2.42
C ALA A 174 7.22 5.49 3.59
N GLU A 175 6.26 6.13 4.27
CA GLU A 175 6.48 6.98 5.45
C GLU A 175 7.07 6.24 6.66
N CYS A 176 6.98 4.91 6.67
CA CYS A 176 7.34 4.07 7.82
C CYS A 176 8.69 3.38 7.67
N THR A 177 9.31 3.53 6.49
CA THR A 177 10.57 2.89 6.10
C THR A 177 11.69 3.15 7.09
N GLY A 178 11.89 4.41 7.48
CA GLY A 178 12.95 4.79 8.44
C GLY A 178 12.75 4.16 9.84
N SER A 179 11.52 4.18 10.36
CA SER A 179 11.19 3.56 11.65
C SER A 179 11.36 2.04 11.62
N LEU A 180 10.98 1.41 10.50
CA LEU A 180 11.18 -0.03 10.29
C LEU A 180 12.66 -0.41 10.27
N ILE A 181 13.47 0.30 9.49
CA ILE A 181 14.93 0.08 9.43
C ILE A 181 15.52 0.17 10.84
N MET A 182 15.21 1.25 11.57
CA MET A 182 15.75 1.47 12.91
C MET A 182 15.38 0.33 13.86
N THR A 183 14.12 -0.10 13.83
CA THR A 183 13.63 -1.19 14.69
C THR A 183 14.31 -2.53 14.37
N VAL A 184 14.44 -2.85 13.07
CA VAL A 184 15.13 -4.08 12.64
C VAL A 184 16.59 -4.07 13.07
N LEU A 185 17.29 -2.94 12.90
CA LEU A 185 18.69 -2.81 13.32
C LEU A 185 18.85 -2.89 14.85
N GLN A 186 17.95 -2.28 15.61
CA GLN A 186 17.93 -2.40 17.08
C GLN A 186 17.71 -3.85 17.53
N LYS A 187 16.82 -4.58 16.86
CA LYS A 187 16.50 -5.98 17.17
C LYS A 187 17.35 -6.99 16.39
N ILE A 188 18.41 -6.56 15.70
CA ILE A 188 19.14 -7.43 14.76
C ILE A 188 19.70 -8.69 15.43
N LYS A 189 20.18 -8.58 16.67
CA LYS A 189 20.69 -9.73 17.44
C LYS A 189 19.60 -10.78 17.72
N ILE A 190 18.36 -10.36 17.94
CA ILE A 190 17.22 -11.27 18.13
C ILE A 190 16.89 -11.95 16.81
N LEU A 191 16.84 -11.18 15.71
CA LEU A 191 16.56 -11.69 14.38
C LEU A 191 17.65 -12.65 13.88
N GLN A 192 18.92 -12.38 14.20
CA GLN A 192 20.05 -13.29 13.93
C GLN A 192 19.90 -14.61 14.66
N LYS A 193 19.47 -14.60 15.94
CA LYS A 193 19.15 -15.84 16.69
C LYS A 193 18.00 -16.61 16.04
N ARG A 194 17.06 -15.89 15.40
CA ARG A 194 16.01 -16.45 14.54
C ARG A 194 16.49 -16.81 13.12
N LYS A 195 17.81 -16.90 12.90
CA LYS A 195 18.45 -17.28 11.63
C LYS A 195 18.18 -16.31 10.46
N LEU A 196 18.00 -15.01 10.72
CA LEU A 196 17.93 -14.00 9.66
C LEU A 196 19.28 -13.90 8.92
N ASN A 197 19.25 -14.13 7.61
CA ASN A 197 20.40 -13.93 6.72
C ASN A 197 20.41 -12.53 6.13
N LYS A 198 19.28 -12.08 5.57
CA LYS A 198 19.19 -10.79 4.87
C LYS A 198 17.91 -10.05 5.21
N PHE A 199 18.01 -8.73 5.29
CA PHE A 199 16.87 -7.83 5.35
C PHE A 199 16.99 -6.81 4.22
N ILE A 200 15.94 -6.74 3.39
CA ILE A 200 15.90 -5.94 2.17
C ILE A 200 14.68 -5.03 2.23
N LEU A 201 14.87 -3.76 1.90
CA LEU A 201 13.80 -2.77 1.79
C LEU A 201 13.86 -2.12 0.40
N GLY A 202 12.78 -2.25 -0.36
CA GLY A 202 12.72 -1.89 -1.77
C GLY A 202 13.80 -2.64 -2.54
N ASN A 203 14.73 -1.89 -3.10
CA ASN A 203 15.90 -2.43 -3.81
C ASN A 203 17.19 -2.39 -2.96
N CYS A 204 17.11 -1.96 -1.70
CA CYS A 204 18.26 -1.77 -0.82
C CYS A 204 18.39 -2.95 0.15
N THR A 205 19.56 -3.60 0.17
CA THR A 205 19.89 -4.57 1.21
C THR A 205 20.39 -3.81 2.43
N VAL A 206 19.56 -3.74 3.47
CA VAL A 206 19.84 -3.00 4.70
C VAL A 206 20.71 -3.83 5.65
N TRP A 207 20.55 -5.15 5.62
CA TRP A 207 21.37 -6.07 6.39
C TRP A 207 21.66 -7.35 5.60
N ASP A 208 22.91 -7.81 5.65
CA ASP A 208 23.34 -9.10 5.11
C ASP A 208 24.43 -9.70 6.01
N ILE A 209 24.14 -10.86 6.60
CA ILE A 209 25.08 -11.54 7.50
C ILE A 209 26.42 -11.89 6.84
N TYR A 210 26.43 -12.17 5.53
CA TYR A 210 27.66 -12.52 4.81
C TYR A 210 28.51 -11.28 4.56
N ALA A 211 27.89 -10.17 4.19
CA ALA A 211 28.59 -8.88 4.08
C ALA A 211 29.17 -8.47 5.44
N THR A 212 28.39 -8.57 6.53
CA THR A 212 28.86 -8.19 7.86
C THR A 212 29.99 -9.09 8.38
N ARG A 213 29.99 -10.40 8.07
CA ARG A 213 31.08 -11.31 8.47
C ARG A 213 32.39 -11.01 7.74
N VAL A 214 32.33 -10.71 6.43
CA VAL A 214 33.49 -10.27 5.64
C VAL A 214 34.06 -8.95 6.19
N LEU A 215 33.21 -8.09 6.73
CA LEU A 215 33.59 -6.78 7.28
C LEU A 215 34.05 -6.82 8.76
N SER A 216 33.86 -7.96 9.46
CA SER A 216 34.27 -8.10 10.87
C SER A 216 35.76 -8.38 11.08
N GLU A 217 36.54 -8.50 10.00
CA GLU A 217 38.01 -8.51 10.03
C GLU A 217 38.60 -7.09 10.01
N ASP A 218 37.81 -6.02 9.80
CA ASP A 218 38.26 -4.61 9.74
C ASP A 218 37.20 -3.66 10.36
N THR A 219 36.98 -3.76 11.66
CA THR A 219 35.73 -3.34 12.32
C THR A 219 35.46 -1.83 12.47
N ASP A 220 36.44 -0.94 12.25
CA ASP A 220 36.25 0.51 12.51
C ASP A 220 35.92 1.35 11.27
N HIS A 221 36.40 0.99 10.07
CA HIS A 221 36.10 1.75 8.85
C HIS A 221 34.72 1.48 8.26
N VAL A 222 34.13 0.32 8.56
CA VAL A 222 32.91 -0.15 7.90
C VAL A 222 31.65 0.51 8.45
N LYS A 223 31.60 0.81 9.75
CA LYS A 223 30.46 1.55 10.32
C LYS A 223 30.31 2.91 9.68
N ASP A 224 31.43 3.60 9.45
CA ASP A 224 31.44 4.91 8.81
C ASP A 224 31.05 4.84 7.34
N LEU A 225 31.46 3.80 6.61
CA LEU A 225 31.02 3.55 5.22
C LEU A 225 29.54 3.19 5.12
N LEU A 226 29.01 2.34 6.01
CA LEU A 226 27.59 1.99 6.05
C LEU A 226 26.72 3.20 6.41
N ILE A 227 27.17 4.02 7.37
CA ILE A 227 26.50 5.28 7.72
C ILE A 227 26.56 6.24 6.52
N ALA A 228 27.71 6.39 5.86
CA ALA A 228 27.86 7.26 4.69
C ALA A 228 26.97 6.83 3.52
N ASP A 229 26.86 5.53 3.23
CA ASP A 229 25.97 4.98 2.19
C ASP A 229 24.49 5.13 2.57
N LEU A 230 24.13 4.84 3.82
CA LEU A 230 22.79 5.07 4.36
C LEU A 230 22.39 6.55 4.36
N GLU A 231 23.34 7.47 4.45
CA GLU A 231 23.09 8.90 4.32
C GLU A 231 23.12 9.39 2.86
N ALA A 232 23.91 8.75 1.97
CA ALA A 232 24.00 9.11 0.56
C ALA A 232 22.74 8.71 -0.22
N ALA A 233 22.14 7.56 0.08
CA ALA A 233 20.92 7.10 -0.59
C ALA A 233 19.69 8.04 -0.41
N PRO A 234 19.39 8.57 0.80
CA PRO A 234 18.38 9.60 1.00
C PRO A 234 18.71 10.90 0.28
N ARG A 235 19.99 11.29 0.21
CA ARG A 235 20.43 12.51 -0.47
C ARG A 235 20.16 12.44 -1.98
N ASP A 236 20.48 11.32 -2.62
CA ASP A 236 20.22 11.11 -4.05
C ASP A 236 18.71 11.04 -4.34
N ARG A 237 17.93 10.37 -3.49
CA ARG A 237 16.46 10.33 -3.61
C ARG A 237 15.82 11.71 -3.44
N ASN A 238 16.25 12.48 -2.44
CA ASN A 238 15.77 13.84 -2.22
C ASN A 238 16.11 14.77 -3.39
N LYS A 239 17.32 14.63 -3.96
CA LYS A 239 17.74 15.38 -5.15
C LYS A 239 16.84 15.06 -6.34
N ARG A 240 16.62 13.79 -6.66
CA ARG A 240 15.69 13.39 -7.75
C ARG A 240 14.26 13.84 -7.50
N MET A 241 13.79 13.80 -6.25
CA MET A 241 12.46 14.27 -5.89
C MET A 241 12.34 15.80 -6.07
N MET A 242 13.39 16.55 -5.74
CA MET A 242 13.44 17.99 -5.95
C MET A 242 13.45 18.34 -7.45
N GLU A 243 14.23 17.61 -8.25
CA GLU A 243 14.26 17.73 -9.72
C GLU A 243 12.88 17.40 -10.34
N LEU A 244 12.22 16.34 -9.87
CA LEU A 244 10.85 16.00 -10.30
C LEU A 244 9.84 17.09 -9.91
N ARG A 245 9.94 17.66 -8.71
CA ARG A 245 9.08 18.78 -8.30
C ARG A 245 9.27 19.99 -9.19
N THR A 246 10.52 20.39 -9.46
CA THR A 246 10.80 21.52 -10.35
C THR A 246 10.28 21.26 -11.76
N LEU A 247 10.47 20.05 -12.29
CA LEU A 247 9.92 19.66 -13.59
C LEU A 247 8.39 19.72 -13.60
N SER A 248 7.73 19.26 -12.54
CA SER A 248 6.26 19.29 -12.43
C SER A 248 5.70 20.71 -12.34
N GLU A 249 6.35 21.60 -11.60
CA GLU A 249 5.98 23.01 -11.49
C GLU A 249 6.13 23.73 -12.84
N ASN A 250 7.19 23.43 -13.59
CA ASN A 250 7.39 23.99 -14.93
C ASN A 250 6.31 23.51 -15.90
N ARG A 251 5.99 22.21 -15.88
CA ARG A 251 4.89 21.68 -16.70
C ARG A 251 3.53 22.26 -16.33
N LEU A 252 3.28 22.53 -15.05
CA LEU A 252 2.04 23.16 -14.60
C LEU A 252 1.89 24.57 -15.18
N LYS A 253 2.97 25.36 -15.13
CA LYS A 253 3.01 26.71 -15.73
C LYS A 253 2.78 26.67 -17.25
N GLU A 254 3.35 25.69 -17.96
CA GLU A 254 3.10 25.50 -19.39
C GLU A 254 1.62 25.17 -19.67
N ILE A 255 1.01 24.30 -18.87
CA ILE A 255 -0.40 23.93 -19.00
C ILE A 255 -1.30 25.15 -18.75
N GLU A 256 -1.03 25.94 -17.71
CA GLU A 256 -1.80 27.16 -17.41
C GLU A 256 -1.70 28.19 -18.55
N ALA A 257 -0.51 28.35 -19.14
CA ALA A 257 -0.32 29.23 -20.30
C ALA A 257 -1.10 28.74 -21.53
N LEU A 258 -1.07 27.43 -21.81
CA LEU A 258 -1.83 26.83 -22.90
C LEU A 258 -3.35 26.96 -22.70
N GLN A 259 -3.84 26.78 -21.47
CA GLN A 259 -5.25 26.97 -21.13
C GLN A 259 -5.70 28.42 -21.39
N LYS A 260 -4.89 29.40 -20.98
CA LYS A 260 -5.20 30.81 -21.24
C LYS A 260 -5.27 31.12 -22.74
N ASN A 261 -4.36 30.55 -23.54
CA ASN A 261 -4.37 30.72 -24.99
C ASN A 261 -5.59 30.04 -25.63
N LEU A 262 -6.00 28.86 -25.13
CA LEU A 262 -7.21 28.17 -25.59
C LEU A 262 -8.46 29.01 -25.38
N VAL A 263 -8.64 29.58 -24.18
CA VAL A 263 -9.78 30.46 -23.87
C VAL A 263 -9.81 31.68 -24.79
N GLN A 264 -8.65 32.31 -25.03
CA GLN A 264 -8.56 33.45 -25.96
C GLN A 264 -8.92 33.06 -27.40
N ASN A 265 -8.52 31.88 -27.84
CA ASN A 265 -8.87 31.37 -29.16
C ASN A 265 -10.38 31.06 -29.27
N GLU A 266 -11.00 30.51 -28.23
CA GLU A 266 -12.46 30.31 -28.19
C GLU A 266 -13.21 31.64 -28.31
N GLU A 267 -12.77 32.70 -27.60
CA GLU A 267 -13.36 34.04 -27.73
C GLU A 267 -13.22 34.62 -29.15
N LEU A 268 -12.06 34.39 -29.79
CA LEU A 268 -11.82 34.80 -31.18
C LEU A 268 -12.73 34.05 -32.16
N ILE A 269 -12.92 32.74 -31.96
CA ILE A 269 -13.83 31.92 -32.77
C ILE A 269 -15.26 32.45 -32.65
N CYS A 270 -15.75 32.73 -31.44
CA CYS A 270 -17.08 33.31 -31.22
C CYS A 270 -17.25 34.66 -31.96
N LYS A 271 -16.24 35.53 -31.91
CA LYS A 271 -16.27 36.81 -32.65
C LYS A 271 -16.31 36.60 -34.15
N LEU A 272 -15.48 35.71 -34.70
CA LEU A 272 -15.48 35.40 -36.13
C LEU A 272 -16.81 34.81 -36.59
N GLN A 273 -17.42 33.90 -35.82
CA GLN A 273 -18.74 33.33 -36.13
C GLN A 273 -19.83 34.41 -36.19
N SER A 274 -19.81 35.38 -35.28
CA SER A 274 -20.75 36.51 -35.32
C SER A 274 -20.56 37.39 -36.56
N GLN A 275 -19.32 37.63 -36.97
CA GLN A 275 -19.02 38.41 -38.17
C GLN A 275 -19.45 37.68 -39.43
N VAL A 276 -19.17 36.38 -39.55
CA VAL A 276 -19.60 35.54 -40.67
C VAL A 276 -21.13 35.57 -40.80
N SER A 277 -21.85 35.37 -39.69
CA SER A 277 -23.33 35.40 -39.68
C SER A 277 -23.86 36.76 -40.18
N SER A 278 -23.26 37.87 -39.73
CA SER A 278 -23.67 39.22 -40.17
C SER A 278 -23.36 39.50 -41.65
N LEU A 279 -22.32 38.88 -42.21
CA LEU A 279 -21.98 39.00 -43.62
C LEU A 279 -22.93 38.17 -44.50
N GLU A 280 -23.26 36.95 -44.07
CA GLU A 280 -24.24 36.10 -44.74
C GLU A 280 -25.63 36.74 -44.76
N GLU A 281 -26.05 37.40 -43.68
CA GLU A 281 -27.30 38.18 -43.65
C GLU A 281 -27.28 39.35 -44.63
N ARG A 282 -26.18 40.10 -44.69
CA ARG A 282 -26.01 41.23 -45.64
C ARG A 282 -25.98 40.77 -47.10
N GLU A 283 -25.32 39.65 -47.39
CA GLU A 283 -25.28 39.07 -48.74
C GLU A 283 -26.67 38.60 -49.18
N ASN A 284 -27.41 37.91 -48.30
CA ASN A 284 -28.79 37.50 -48.55
C ASN A 284 -29.74 38.69 -48.75
N GLN A 285 -29.50 39.81 -48.06
CA GLN A 285 -30.28 41.04 -48.25
C GLN A 285 -29.99 41.68 -49.63
N ASN A 286 -28.71 41.76 -50.01
CA ASN A 286 -28.29 42.30 -51.30
C ASN A 286 -28.76 41.45 -52.50
N LEU A 287 -28.81 40.12 -52.35
CA LEU A 287 -29.35 39.20 -53.36
C LEU A 287 -30.86 39.41 -53.57
N LYS A 288 -31.63 39.63 -52.49
CA LYS A 288 -33.06 39.94 -52.58
C LYS A 288 -33.34 41.30 -53.23
N GLU A 289 -32.44 42.28 -53.05
CA GLU A 289 -32.54 43.59 -53.69
C GLU A 289 -32.15 43.58 -55.17
N THR A 290 -31.35 42.60 -55.62
CA THR A 290 -30.94 42.45 -57.03
C THR A 290 -31.87 41.57 -57.86
N GLU A 291 -32.63 40.67 -57.24
CA GLU A 291 -33.68 39.85 -57.90
C GLU A 291 -35.06 40.54 -57.93
N GLY A 292 -35.18 41.73 -57.32
CA GLY A 292 -36.39 42.54 -57.25
C GLY A 292 -36.34 43.80 -58.13
N ILE A 293 -36.12 43.64 -59.44
CA ILE A 293 -36.61 44.45 -60.60
C ILE A 293 -36.20 43.72 -61.89
#